data_AF-A0A183FDW4-F1
#
_entry.id   AF-A0A183FDW4-F1
#
_cell.length_a   1.000
_cell.length_b   1.000
_cell.length_c   1.000
_cell.angle_alpha   90.00
_cell.angle_beta   90.00
_cell.angle_gamma   90.00
#
_symmetry.space_group_name_H-M   'P 1'
#
loop_
_entity.id
_entity.type
_entity.pdbx_description
1 polymer ?
#
loop_
_entity_poly.entity_id
_entity_poly.type
_entity_poly.pdbx_seq_one_letter_code
_entity_poly.pdbx_strand_id
1 'polypeptide(L)'
;LNTHHYTSPAELIAPLYKQKLCSYRVEPYWTYELCHGRYIVQYHEEKDMRGVGRTAEYYLGNLHVDYSSLSSPSNHDTPLKRVIDGEEHAYFPVHYSQGTTCDITGKPRTTTVMYICIDVGGARNQIYSLSEVSSCNYEVIVFTNALCSHPRYKRKQIQNHEIVCYSTHNSERTKTAALIELEEHHKSTFKRVSSAFHSALLPSSTSIEEIQQQFQEKEKLLKLAGEKRCDADTLANNKLIVEDTVNRIISGRECIYGGEGWWKYEFCYGKSVLQYHIEPNGDRTEILLGTFDEKIHKAWVDEDKAHRSPKKYNNQVTQISHLYTKGDVCHELNAHRSVEVRLRCKTAEGSPLAISLSLAEPKLCQYILTMESERFCEPLQYVDEYGLIALEAHDDSAGQIPGPM
;
A
#
# COMPACT_ATOMS: atom_id res chain seq x y z
N LEU A 1 33.66 -22.41 -22.05
CA LEU A 1 32.19 -22.52 -21.81
C LEU A 1 32.00 -22.85 -20.34
N ASN A 2 31.93 -21.84 -19.47
CA ASN A 2 31.73 -22.07 -18.03
C ASN A 2 30.24 -22.32 -17.79
N THR A 3 29.87 -23.59 -17.62
CA THR A 3 28.57 -23.97 -17.07
C THR A 3 28.53 -23.60 -15.60
N HIS A 4 28.01 -22.42 -15.29
CA HIS A 4 27.67 -22.06 -13.91
C HIS A 4 26.55 -23.00 -13.44
N HIS A 5 26.89 -23.96 -12.57
CA HIS A 5 25.92 -24.81 -11.89
C HIS A 5 25.23 -23.98 -10.79
N TYR A 6 24.07 -23.42 -11.10
CA TYR A 6 23.19 -22.82 -10.11
C TYR A 6 22.37 -23.92 -9.41
N THR A 7 22.16 -23.78 -8.10
CA THR A 7 21.26 -24.63 -7.32
C THR A 7 19.87 -24.60 -7.94
N SER A 8 19.23 -25.76 -8.09
CA SER A 8 17.92 -25.81 -8.74
C SER A 8 16.86 -25.08 -7.91
N PRO A 9 15.82 -24.48 -8.54
CA PRO A 9 14.72 -23.85 -7.81
C PRO A 9 14.01 -24.79 -6.83
N ALA A 10 13.92 -26.08 -7.18
CA ALA A 10 13.37 -27.11 -6.31
C ALA A 10 14.21 -27.32 -5.04
N GLU A 11 15.53 -27.34 -5.16
CA GLU A 11 16.45 -27.43 -4.01
C GLU A 11 16.39 -26.17 -3.13
N LEU A 12 16.23 -24.99 -3.74
CA LEU A 12 16.09 -23.72 -3.00
C LEU A 12 14.80 -23.65 -2.19
N ILE A 13 13.71 -24.26 -2.68
CA ILE A 13 12.43 -24.33 -1.97
C ILE A 13 12.37 -25.52 -0.99
N ALA A 14 13.20 -26.55 -1.16
CA ALA A 14 13.20 -27.74 -0.31
C ALA A 14 13.27 -27.49 1.22
N PRO A 15 13.96 -26.44 1.74
CA PRO A 15 13.93 -26.11 3.16
C PRO A 15 12.51 -25.85 3.69
N LEU A 16 11.63 -25.22 2.91
CA LEU A 16 10.23 -25.00 3.31
C LEU A 16 9.51 -26.32 3.58
N TYR A 17 9.77 -27.32 2.73
CA TYR A 17 9.14 -28.64 2.81
C TYR A 17 9.71 -29.42 3.99
N LYS A 18 11.04 -29.46 4.11
CA LYS A 18 11.76 -30.21 5.17
C LYS A 18 11.44 -29.68 6.57
N GLN A 19 11.34 -28.35 6.71
CA GLN A 19 11.00 -27.70 7.98
C GLN A 19 9.49 -27.69 8.26
N LYS A 20 8.68 -28.25 7.36
CA LYS A 20 7.21 -28.32 7.47
C LYS A 20 6.55 -26.96 7.68
N LEU A 21 7.12 -25.89 7.11
CA LEU A 21 6.62 -24.53 7.26
C LEU A 21 5.22 -24.41 6.65
N CYS A 22 4.37 -23.58 7.26
CA CYS A 22 3.07 -23.22 6.73
C CYS A 22 2.89 -21.71 6.66
N SER A 23 2.21 -21.25 5.63
CA SER A 23 1.78 -19.88 5.41
C SER A 23 0.28 -19.77 5.60
N TYR A 24 -0.15 -18.63 6.12
CA TYR A 24 -1.56 -18.36 6.39
C TYR A 24 -2.03 -17.10 5.67
N ARG A 25 -3.28 -17.12 5.22
CA ARG A 25 -3.99 -15.95 4.71
C ARG A 25 -5.38 -15.95 5.30
N VAL A 26 -5.73 -14.87 6.00
CA VAL A 26 -7.06 -14.67 6.59
C VAL A 26 -7.81 -13.70 5.70
N GLU A 27 -8.93 -14.14 5.16
CA GLU A 27 -9.92 -13.31 4.47
C GLU A 27 -11.18 -13.19 5.35
N PRO A 28 -12.10 -12.25 5.06
CA PRO A 28 -13.24 -11.98 5.95
C PRO A 28 -14.10 -13.21 6.29
N TYR A 29 -14.16 -14.21 5.41
CA TYR A 29 -14.92 -15.43 5.62
C TYR A 29 -14.05 -16.70 5.64
N TRP A 30 -13.02 -16.79 4.79
CA TRP A 30 -12.16 -17.96 4.67
C TRP A 30 -10.79 -17.73 5.29
N THR A 31 -10.27 -18.74 5.99
CA THR A 31 -8.86 -18.83 6.33
C THR A 31 -8.21 -19.90 5.48
N TYR A 32 -7.06 -19.57 4.90
CA TYR A 32 -6.26 -20.48 4.09
C TYR A 32 -4.95 -20.81 4.79
N GLU A 33 -4.63 -22.09 4.82
CA GLU A 33 -3.36 -22.63 5.31
C GLU A 33 -2.67 -23.39 4.18
N LEU A 34 -1.52 -22.90 3.75
CA LEU A 34 -0.61 -23.57 2.83
C LEU A 34 0.54 -24.17 3.65
N CYS A 35 0.53 -25.47 3.85
CA CYS A 35 1.69 -26.17 4.39
C CYS A 35 2.58 -26.65 3.24
N HIS A 36 3.70 -25.97 3.06
CA HIS A 36 4.59 -26.17 1.93
C HIS A 36 5.08 -27.63 1.87
N GLY A 37 4.92 -28.27 0.71
CA GLY A 37 5.31 -29.66 0.53
C GLY A 37 4.29 -30.67 1.07
N ARG A 38 3.12 -30.23 1.53
CA ARG A 38 2.13 -31.12 2.18
C ARG A 38 0.72 -30.92 1.66
N TYR A 39 0.11 -29.79 1.94
CA TYR A 39 -1.30 -29.56 1.61
C TYR A 39 -1.66 -28.08 1.61
N ILE A 40 -2.80 -27.79 1.00
CA ILE A 40 -3.47 -26.51 1.02
C ILE A 40 -4.89 -26.76 1.48
N VAL A 41 -5.32 -26.01 2.48
CA VAL A 41 -6.66 -26.15 3.05
C VAL A 41 -7.28 -24.77 3.22
N GLN A 42 -8.58 -24.68 2.92
CA GLN A 42 -9.43 -23.57 3.36
C GLN A 42 -10.36 -24.04 4.47
N TYR A 43 -10.63 -23.18 5.43
CA TYR A 43 -11.57 -23.45 6.51
C TYR A 43 -12.16 -22.14 7.04
N HIS A 44 -13.32 -22.24 7.68
CA HIS A 44 -13.92 -21.19 8.47
C HIS A 44 -13.63 -21.46 9.95
N GLU A 45 -13.38 -20.43 10.76
CA GLU A 45 -13.17 -20.59 12.21
C GLU A 45 -14.39 -20.06 12.97
N GLU A 46 -15.05 -20.93 13.73
CA GLU A 46 -16.12 -20.53 14.67
C GLU A 46 -15.65 -20.72 16.11
N LYS A 47 -16.03 -19.78 16.98
CA LYS A 47 -15.80 -19.90 18.43
C LYS A 47 -16.98 -20.60 19.07
N ASP A 48 -16.80 -21.87 19.42
CA ASP A 48 -17.74 -22.63 20.23
C ASP A 48 -17.39 -22.56 21.72
N MET A 49 -18.35 -22.89 22.59
CA MET A 49 -18.16 -22.96 24.05
C MET A 49 -17.09 -23.96 24.54
N ARG A 50 -16.43 -24.69 23.62
CA ARG A 50 -15.33 -25.64 23.90
C ARG A 50 -13.97 -25.20 23.31
N GLY A 51 -13.90 -24.08 22.60
CA GLY A 51 -12.67 -23.59 21.95
C GLY A 51 -12.89 -23.09 20.52
N VAL A 52 -11.81 -22.82 19.80
CA VAL A 52 -11.82 -22.47 18.37
C VAL A 52 -11.89 -23.77 17.56
N GLY A 53 -12.97 -23.97 16.80
CA GLY A 53 -13.16 -25.12 15.93
C GLY A 53 -13.10 -24.72 14.44
N ARG A 54 -12.51 -25.57 13.60
CA ARG A 54 -12.57 -25.40 12.13
C ARG A 54 -13.90 -25.95 11.62
N THR A 55 -14.71 -25.11 11.01
CA THR A 55 -15.92 -25.49 10.28
C THR A 55 -15.68 -25.38 8.78
N ALA A 56 -16.39 -26.16 7.97
CA ALA A 56 -16.30 -26.13 6.50
C ALA A 56 -14.86 -26.27 5.96
N GLU A 57 -14.15 -27.32 6.37
CA GLU A 57 -12.77 -27.60 5.94
C GLU A 57 -12.71 -28.27 4.57
N TYR A 58 -11.99 -27.66 3.61
CA TYR A 58 -11.78 -28.21 2.26
C TYR A 58 -10.31 -28.16 1.87
N TYR A 59 -9.77 -29.31 1.48
CA TYR A 59 -8.43 -29.40 0.90
C TYR A 59 -8.47 -28.93 -0.56
N LEU A 60 -7.68 -27.91 -0.88
CA LEU A 60 -7.53 -27.36 -2.22
C LEU A 60 -6.47 -28.11 -3.03
N GLY A 61 -5.70 -28.95 -2.37
CA GLY A 61 -4.74 -29.85 -2.97
C GLY A 61 -3.78 -30.40 -1.92
N ASN A 62 -3.24 -31.57 -2.23
CA ASN A 62 -2.21 -32.27 -1.48
C ASN A 62 -0.96 -32.41 -2.36
N LEU A 63 0.19 -32.44 -1.72
CA LEU A 63 1.46 -32.66 -2.36
C LEU A 63 2.19 -33.76 -1.61
N HIS A 64 2.40 -34.88 -2.29
CA HIS A 64 3.28 -35.91 -1.81
C HIS A 64 4.68 -35.63 -2.34
N VAL A 65 5.54 -35.07 -1.49
CA VAL A 65 6.95 -34.85 -1.83
C VAL A 65 7.67 -36.17 -1.69
N ASP A 66 7.84 -36.89 -2.79
CA ASP A 66 8.79 -38.00 -2.83
C ASP A 66 10.21 -37.44 -2.98
N TYR A 67 10.94 -37.42 -1.87
CA TYR A 67 12.33 -36.95 -1.85
C TYR A 67 13.28 -37.82 -2.69
N SER A 68 12.83 -39.00 -3.12
CA SER A 68 13.57 -39.94 -3.99
C SER A 68 13.53 -39.52 -5.47
N SER A 69 12.51 -38.75 -5.88
CA SER A 69 12.26 -38.36 -7.28
C SER A 69 12.59 -36.90 -7.59
N LEU A 70 13.28 -36.18 -6.68
CA LEU A 70 13.86 -34.85 -6.91
C LEU A 70 14.89 -34.84 -8.07
N SER A 71 15.21 -36.01 -8.62
CA SER A 71 16.00 -36.23 -9.83
C SER A 71 15.18 -36.25 -11.13
N SER A 72 13.98 -35.64 -11.16
CA SER A 72 13.29 -35.38 -12.43
C SER A 72 13.62 -33.97 -12.88
N PRO A 73 14.54 -33.78 -13.84
CA PRO A 73 14.85 -32.47 -14.38
C PRO A 73 13.70 -32.11 -15.34
N SER A 74 12.65 -31.49 -14.82
CA SER A 74 11.81 -30.68 -15.68
C SER A 74 12.69 -29.54 -16.18
N ASN A 75 13.17 -29.73 -17.40
CA ASN A 75 14.15 -28.98 -18.16
C ASN A 75 13.63 -27.58 -18.54
N HIS A 76 13.13 -26.82 -17.56
CA HIS A 76 12.80 -25.42 -17.74
C HIS A 76 13.99 -24.59 -17.27
N ASP A 77 15.03 -24.58 -18.09
CA ASP A 77 16.17 -23.69 -17.91
C ASP A 77 15.70 -22.21 -17.94
N THR A 78 14.53 -21.94 -18.51
CA THR A 78 13.86 -20.63 -18.48
C THR A 78 12.67 -20.64 -17.51
N PRO A 79 12.65 -19.76 -16.49
CA PRO A 79 11.51 -19.66 -15.57
C PRO A 79 10.27 -19.11 -16.28
N LEU A 80 9.10 -19.62 -15.87
CA LEU A 80 7.81 -19.04 -16.24
C LEU A 80 7.67 -17.65 -15.61
N LYS A 81 6.85 -16.81 -16.24
CA LYS A 81 6.67 -15.43 -15.81
C LYS A 81 5.19 -15.08 -15.66
N ARG A 82 4.88 -14.22 -14.69
CA ARG A 82 3.53 -13.73 -14.40
C ARG A 82 3.58 -12.24 -14.15
N VAL A 83 2.60 -11.51 -14.67
CA VAL A 83 2.44 -10.09 -14.37
C VAL A 83 1.69 -9.94 -13.06
N ILE A 84 2.27 -9.24 -12.11
CA ILE A 84 1.70 -8.90 -10.80
C ILE A 84 1.91 -7.40 -10.62
N ASP A 85 0.85 -6.66 -10.31
CA ASP A 85 0.90 -5.20 -10.14
C ASP A 85 1.56 -4.44 -11.31
N GLY A 86 1.39 -4.97 -12.54
CA GLY A 86 1.96 -4.39 -13.76
C GLY A 86 3.42 -4.76 -14.04
N GLU A 87 4.05 -5.55 -13.17
CA GLU A 87 5.45 -5.97 -13.29
C GLU A 87 5.58 -7.46 -13.59
N GLU A 88 6.55 -7.83 -14.43
CA GLU A 88 6.78 -9.22 -14.82
C GLU A 88 7.70 -9.94 -13.81
N HIS A 89 7.16 -10.95 -13.12
CA HIS A 89 7.88 -11.75 -12.14
C HIS A 89 8.12 -13.17 -12.62
N ALA A 90 9.35 -13.65 -12.50
CA ALA A 90 9.69 -15.05 -12.69
C ALA A 90 9.25 -15.88 -11.48
N TYR A 91 8.58 -17.02 -11.71
CA TYR A 91 8.03 -17.86 -10.64
C TYR A 91 8.33 -19.35 -10.85
N PHE A 92 8.44 -20.07 -9.73
CA PHE A 92 8.59 -21.52 -9.72
C PHE A 92 7.24 -22.19 -9.39
N PRO A 93 6.60 -22.89 -10.34
CA PRO A 93 5.32 -23.54 -10.10
C PRO A 93 5.47 -24.86 -9.35
N VAL A 94 4.51 -25.13 -8.47
CA VAL A 94 4.36 -26.40 -7.77
C VAL A 94 2.88 -26.78 -7.76
N HIS A 95 2.57 -27.94 -8.31
CA HIS A 95 1.19 -28.41 -8.45
C HIS A 95 0.79 -29.30 -7.26
N TYR A 96 -0.27 -28.90 -6.58
CA TYR A 96 -0.94 -29.67 -5.53
C TYR A 96 -2.21 -30.29 -6.12
N SER A 97 -2.41 -31.58 -5.88
CA SER A 97 -3.48 -32.39 -6.48
C SER A 97 -4.19 -33.23 -5.43
N GLN A 98 -5.27 -33.93 -5.77
CA GLN A 98 -5.96 -34.82 -4.82
C GLN A 98 -6.54 -34.08 -3.61
N GLY A 99 -7.06 -32.86 -3.79
CA GLY A 99 -7.84 -32.16 -2.77
C GLY A 99 -9.22 -32.79 -2.55
N THR A 100 -10.02 -32.20 -1.66
CA THR A 100 -11.40 -32.63 -1.41
C THR A 100 -12.19 -32.62 -2.72
N THR A 101 -13.00 -33.66 -2.95
CA THR A 101 -13.84 -33.78 -4.15
C THR A 101 -14.74 -32.56 -4.31
N CYS A 102 -14.67 -31.95 -5.49
CA CYS A 102 -15.53 -30.85 -5.88
C CYS A 102 -16.96 -31.33 -6.08
N ASP A 103 -17.90 -30.66 -5.44
CA ASP A 103 -19.34 -30.87 -5.57
C ASP A 103 -19.86 -30.49 -6.97
N ILE A 104 -19.23 -29.49 -7.60
CA ILE A 104 -19.61 -29.03 -8.95
C ILE A 104 -19.08 -29.95 -10.04
N THR A 105 -17.77 -30.25 -10.02
CA THR A 105 -17.10 -30.95 -11.12
C THR A 105 -16.96 -32.46 -10.89
N GLY A 106 -17.20 -32.94 -9.66
CA GLY A 106 -16.97 -34.32 -9.23
C GLY A 106 -15.49 -34.73 -9.18
N LYS A 107 -14.55 -33.83 -9.51
CA LYS A 107 -13.11 -34.09 -9.52
C LYS A 107 -12.44 -33.57 -8.24
N PRO A 108 -11.29 -34.13 -7.82
CA PRO A 108 -10.51 -33.57 -6.73
C PRO A 108 -10.08 -32.13 -7.03
N ARG A 109 -10.18 -31.24 -6.05
CA ARG A 109 -9.64 -29.87 -6.14
C ARG A 109 -8.14 -29.90 -6.42
N THR A 110 -7.66 -28.96 -7.23
CA THR A 110 -6.23 -28.81 -7.53
C THR A 110 -5.78 -27.37 -7.36
N THR A 111 -4.49 -27.17 -7.03
CA THR A 111 -3.92 -25.84 -6.84
C THR A 111 -2.55 -25.73 -7.46
N THR A 112 -2.27 -24.65 -8.17
CA THR A 112 -0.92 -24.29 -8.60
C THR A 112 -0.34 -23.21 -7.70
N VAL A 113 0.72 -23.54 -6.97
CA VAL A 113 1.45 -22.60 -6.12
C VAL A 113 2.63 -22.03 -6.90
N MET A 114 2.70 -20.70 -6.99
CA MET A 114 3.75 -19.97 -7.69
C MET A 114 4.64 -19.28 -6.67
N TYR A 115 5.87 -19.79 -6.51
CA TYR A 115 6.86 -19.16 -5.64
C TYR A 115 7.61 -18.07 -6.39
N ILE A 116 7.62 -16.85 -5.85
CA ILE A 116 8.25 -15.68 -6.44
C ILE A 116 9.29 -15.13 -5.48
N CYS A 117 10.48 -14.80 -6.02
CA CYS A 117 11.53 -14.15 -5.25
C CYS A 117 11.15 -12.69 -4.94
N ILE A 118 11.19 -12.34 -3.66
CA ILE A 118 11.24 -10.95 -3.17
C ILE A 118 12.35 -10.85 -2.12
N ASP A 119 13.32 -9.97 -2.36
CA ASP A 119 14.49 -9.76 -1.50
C ASP A 119 14.39 -8.52 -0.58
N VAL A 120 13.37 -7.67 -0.78
CA VAL A 120 13.11 -6.46 0.00
C VAL A 120 12.03 -6.72 1.06
N GLY A 121 12.11 -6.06 2.22
CA GLY A 121 11.03 -6.08 3.22
C GLY A 121 10.92 -7.29 4.15
N GLY A 122 11.80 -8.30 4.04
CA GLY A 122 11.83 -9.43 4.97
C GLY A 122 10.64 -10.38 4.87
N ALA A 123 9.93 -10.40 3.74
CA ALA A 123 8.82 -11.31 3.46
C ALA A 123 9.27 -12.78 3.58
N ARG A 124 8.81 -13.46 4.63
CA ARG A 124 9.12 -14.86 4.92
C ARG A 124 7.95 -15.74 4.51
N ASN A 125 7.98 -16.22 3.26
CA ASN A 125 7.09 -17.29 2.79
C ASN A 125 5.61 -16.93 3.00
N GLN A 126 5.17 -15.78 2.47
CA GLN A 126 3.82 -15.27 2.67
C GLN A 126 2.94 -15.55 1.45
N ILE A 127 1.67 -15.91 1.68
CA ILE A 127 0.66 -15.97 0.62
C ILE A 127 0.29 -14.52 0.25
N TYR A 128 0.71 -14.09 -0.93
CA TYR A 128 0.37 -12.77 -1.49
C TYR A 128 -1.05 -12.75 -2.03
N SER A 129 -1.41 -13.76 -2.84
CA SER A 129 -2.76 -13.89 -3.39
C SER A 129 -3.18 -15.36 -3.50
N LEU A 130 -4.49 -15.58 -3.45
CA LEU A 130 -5.15 -16.85 -3.68
C LEU A 130 -6.40 -16.58 -4.50
N SER A 131 -6.63 -17.36 -5.56
CA SER A 131 -7.80 -17.17 -6.43
C SER A 131 -8.25 -18.49 -7.03
N GLU A 132 -9.56 -18.70 -7.12
CA GLU A 132 -10.16 -19.77 -7.89
C GLU A 132 -10.26 -19.33 -9.36
N VAL A 133 -9.42 -19.89 -10.23
CA VAL A 133 -9.33 -19.48 -11.63
C VAL A 133 -10.31 -20.21 -12.54
N SER A 134 -10.78 -21.37 -12.10
CA SER A 134 -11.91 -22.11 -12.66
C SER A 134 -12.48 -23.00 -11.58
N SER A 135 -13.70 -23.51 -11.76
CA SER A 135 -14.37 -24.33 -10.76
C SER A 135 -13.47 -25.42 -10.17
N CYS A 136 -13.14 -25.29 -8.89
CA CYS A 136 -12.28 -26.18 -8.10
C CYS A 136 -10.80 -26.27 -8.54
N ASN A 137 -10.30 -25.29 -9.31
CA ASN A 137 -8.88 -25.11 -9.59
C ASN A 137 -8.41 -23.75 -9.09
N TYR A 138 -7.38 -23.77 -8.25
CA TYR A 138 -6.89 -22.60 -7.54
C TYR A 138 -5.48 -22.23 -7.99
N GLU A 139 -5.17 -20.95 -7.86
CA GLU A 139 -3.83 -20.40 -8.02
C GLU A 139 -3.43 -19.65 -6.75
N VAL A 140 -2.22 -19.89 -6.28
CA VAL A 140 -1.68 -19.26 -5.07
C VAL A 140 -0.33 -18.64 -5.40
N ILE A 141 -0.16 -17.36 -5.07
CA ILE A 141 1.12 -16.66 -5.21
C ILE A 141 1.77 -16.58 -3.84
N VAL A 142 3.01 -17.06 -3.75
CA VAL A 142 3.82 -17.03 -2.52
C VAL A 142 5.06 -16.19 -2.75
N PHE A 143 5.21 -15.15 -1.92
CA PHE A 143 6.44 -14.37 -1.86
C PHE A 143 7.42 -15.01 -0.88
N THR A 144 8.62 -15.30 -1.36
CA THR A 144 9.68 -15.94 -0.59
C THR A 144 11.05 -15.38 -0.97
N ASN A 145 11.96 -15.32 0.00
CA ASN A 145 13.35 -14.98 -0.28
C ASN A 145 14.19 -16.19 -0.70
N ALA A 146 13.67 -17.43 -0.57
CA ALA A 146 14.41 -18.66 -0.81
C ALA A 146 14.90 -18.80 -2.26
N LEU A 147 14.14 -18.29 -3.22
CA LEU A 147 14.49 -18.31 -4.64
C LEU A 147 15.45 -17.19 -5.06
N CYS A 148 15.71 -16.19 -4.19
CA CYS A 148 16.44 -14.99 -4.58
C CYS A 148 17.94 -15.18 -4.80
N SER A 149 18.50 -16.32 -4.37
CA SER A 149 19.86 -16.71 -4.72
C SER A 149 19.98 -17.14 -6.19
N HIS A 150 18.87 -17.52 -6.85
CA HIS A 150 18.88 -17.94 -8.23
C HIS A 150 18.78 -16.74 -9.19
N PRO A 151 19.79 -16.47 -10.06
CA PRO A 151 19.82 -15.27 -10.89
C PRO A 151 18.63 -15.10 -11.83
N ARG A 152 18.07 -16.20 -12.34
CA ARG A 152 16.88 -16.16 -13.23
C ARG A 152 15.56 -15.85 -12.52
N TYR A 153 15.47 -16.09 -11.20
CA TYR A 153 14.27 -15.78 -10.40
C TYR A 153 14.42 -14.46 -9.66
N LYS A 154 15.66 -14.04 -9.39
CA LYS A 154 15.95 -12.74 -8.80
C LYS A 154 15.44 -11.62 -9.71
N ARG A 155 14.68 -10.70 -9.13
CA ARG A 155 14.23 -9.49 -9.80
C ARG A 155 15.44 -8.72 -10.33
N LYS A 156 15.42 -8.38 -11.62
CA LYS A 156 16.41 -7.45 -12.17
C LYS A 156 16.15 -6.09 -11.53
N GLN A 157 17.11 -5.56 -10.80
CA GLN A 157 17.04 -4.18 -10.33
C GLN A 157 16.98 -3.29 -11.56
N ILE A 158 15.93 -2.47 -11.66
CA ILE A 158 15.88 -1.41 -12.65
C ILE A 158 16.93 -0.40 -12.20
N GLN A 159 18.09 -0.41 -12.86
CA GLN A 159 19.08 0.63 -12.68
C GLN A 159 18.51 1.88 -13.33
N ASN A 160 17.93 2.76 -12.52
CA ASN A 160 17.55 4.09 -12.93
C ASN A 160 18.84 4.85 -13.22
N HIS A 161 19.15 5.01 -14.50
CA HIS A 161 20.22 5.90 -14.91
C HIS A 161 19.65 7.31 -14.90
N GLU A 162 20.24 8.19 -14.11
CA GLU A 162 19.88 9.60 -14.11
C GLU A 162 20.21 10.18 -15.49
N ILE A 163 19.18 10.56 -16.24
CA ILE A 163 19.36 11.34 -17.47
C ILE A 163 19.14 12.80 -17.09
N VAL A 164 20.23 13.52 -16.87
CA VAL A 164 20.18 14.96 -16.63
C VAL A 164 20.13 15.67 -17.99
N CYS A 165 18.95 16.17 -18.34
CA CYS A 165 18.77 16.99 -19.53
C CYS A 165 18.93 18.47 -19.16
N TYR A 166 19.72 19.20 -19.95
CA TYR A 166 19.80 20.66 -19.87
C TYR A 166 19.17 21.25 -21.12
N SER A 167 18.38 22.32 -20.93
CA SER A 167 17.86 23.09 -22.05
C SER A 167 19.01 23.77 -22.79
N THR A 168 19.02 23.64 -24.12
CA THR A 168 19.94 24.38 -24.99
C THR A 168 19.45 25.81 -25.28
N HIS A 169 18.21 26.15 -24.90
CA HIS A 169 17.62 27.47 -25.12
C HIS A 169 17.41 28.19 -23.78
N ASN A 170 17.94 29.40 -23.68
CA ASN A 170 17.94 30.27 -22.50
C ASN A 170 16.60 31.04 -22.31
N SER A 171 15.48 30.48 -22.77
CA SER A 171 14.16 31.10 -22.62
C SER A 171 13.36 30.39 -21.53
N GLU A 172 12.74 31.18 -20.65
CA GLU A 172 11.95 30.79 -19.46
C GLU A 172 10.72 29.88 -19.71
N ARG A 173 10.58 29.30 -20.92
CA ARG A 173 9.58 28.27 -21.23
C ARG A 173 10.29 26.96 -21.58
N THR A 174 10.65 26.24 -20.53
CA THR A 174 11.65 25.16 -20.58
C THR A 174 11.06 23.77 -20.34
N LYS A 175 9.77 23.56 -20.64
CA LYS A 175 9.13 22.24 -20.52
C LYS A 175 8.68 21.76 -21.88
N THR A 176 9.02 20.52 -22.21
CA THR A 176 8.60 19.89 -23.48
C THR A 176 7.10 19.65 -23.46
N ALA A 177 6.45 19.70 -24.64
CA ALA A 177 5.00 19.48 -24.75
C ALA A 177 4.57 18.14 -24.15
N ALA A 178 5.38 17.09 -24.32
CA ALA A 178 5.13 15.77 -23.71
C ALA A 178 5.22 15.81 -22.17
N LEU A 179 6.12 16.62 -21.59
CA LEU A 179 6.21 16.77 -20.13
C LEU A 179 5.04 17.61 -19.59
N ILE A 180 4.61 18.63 -20.33
CA ILE A 180 3.40 19.39 -20.02
C ILE A 180 2.17 18.47 -20.08
N GLU A 181 2.05 17.65 -21.13
CA GLU A 181 0.96 16.68 -21.30
C GLU A 181 0.99 15.60 -20.22
N LEU A 182 2.16 15.15 -19.77
CA LEU A 182 2.30 14.18 -18.70
C LEU A 182 2.01 14.78 -17.32
N GLU A 183 2.39 16.04 -17.08
CA GLU A 183 2.01 16.82 -15.90
C GLU A 183 0.50 17.09 -15.87
N GLU A 184 -0.11 17.44 -17.01
CA GLU A 184 -1.55 17.58 -17.18
C GLU A 184 -2.27 16.25 -17.02
N HIS A 185 -1.71 15.16 -17.55
CA HIS A 185 -2.24 13.82 -17.40
C HIS A 185 -2.25 13.43 -15.92
N HIS A 186 -1.14 13.60 -15.20
CA HIS A 186 -1.06 13.41 -13.75
C HIS A 186 -2.07 14.27 -12.98
N LYS A 187 -2.23 15.54 -13.36
CA LYS A 187 -3.24 16.45 -12.80
C LYS A 187 -4.67 15.98 -13.09
N SER A 188 -4.90 15.35 -14.25
CA SER A 188 -6.20 14.84 -14.69
C SER A 188 -6.56 13.48 -14.11
N THR A 189 -5.58 12.61 -13.81
CA THR A 189 -5.79 11.30 -13.18
C THR A 189 -6.35 11.47 -11.77
N PHE A 190 -5.89 12.50 -11.05
CA PHE A 190 -6.44 12.90 -9.76
C PHE A 190 -7.85 13.54 -9.91
N LYS A 191 -8.08 14.36 -10.94
CA LYS A 191 -9.40 14.93 -11.24
C LYS A 191 -10.45 13.91 -11.71
N ARG A 192 -10.09 12.85 -12.43
CA ARG A 192 -11.02 11.80 -12.88
C ARG A 192 -11.60 10.98 -11.73
N VAL A 193 -10.90 10.92 -10.60
CA VAL A 193 -11.41 10.33 -9.35
C VAL A 193 -12.33 11.32 -8.61
N SER A 194 -12.14 12.63 -8.78
CA SER A 194 -12.98 13.70 -8.20
C SER A 194 -14.24 14.02 -9.04
N SER A 195 -14.20 13.89 -10.37
CA SER A 195 -15.32 14.28 -11.24
C SER A 195 -16.51 13.30 -11.21
N ALA A 196 -16.35 12.11 -10.65
CA ALA A 196 -17.49 11.23 -10.37
C ALA A 196 -18.35 11.74 -9.19
N PHE A 197 -17.84 12.68 -8.38
CA PHE A 197 -18.46 13.13 -7.14
C PHE A 197 -19.19 14.48 -7.21
N HIS A 198 -19.00 15.29 -8.27
CA HIS A 198 -19.62 16.63 -8.34
C HIS A 198 -20.94 16.70 -9.11
N SER A 199 -21.42 15.61 -9.70
CA SER A 199 -22.66 15.63 -10.48
C SER A 199 -23.94 15.46 -9.65
N ALA A 200 -23.85 15.10 -8.36
CA ALA A 200 -25.03 14.74 -7.57
C ALA A 200 -25.53 15.79 -6.57
N LEU A 201 -24.76 16.84 -6.27
CA LEU A 201 -25.14 17.83 -5.26
C LEU A 201 -24.70 19.23 -5.69
N LEU A 202 -25.59 19.98 -6.34
CA LEU A 202 -25.87 21.40 -6.06
C LEU A 202 -27.05 21.91 -6.92
N PRO A 203 -27.90 22.81 -6.39
CA PRO A 203 -29.08 23.33 -7.09
C PRO A 203 -28.72 24.31 -8.22
N SER A 204 -29.60 24.36 -9.21
CA SER A 204 -29.60 25.31 -10.31
C SER A 204 -29.82 26.76 -9.83
N SER A 205 -28.78 27.60 -9.88
CA SER A 205 -28.87 29.02 -10.32
C SER A 205 -27.64 29.89 -9.97
N THR A 206 -26.41 29.38 -10.08
CA THR A 206 -25.22 30.25 -10.03
C THR A 206 -24.30 29.88 -11.19
N SER A 207 -23.94 30.87 -12.01
CA SER A 207 -23.10 30.67 -13.18
C SER A 207 -21.74 30.13 -12.76
N ILE A 208 -21.29 29.09 -13.46
CA ILE A 208 -20.01 28.40 -13.22
C ILE A 208 -18.82 29.38 -13.32
N GLU A 209 -18.98 30.47 -14.05
CA GLU A 209 -17.98 31.53 -14.26
C GLU A 209 -17.74 32.38 -13.00
N GLU A 210 -18.77 32.65 -12.19
CA GLU A 210 -18.64 33.44 -10.95
C GLU A 210 -17.91 32.66 -9.85
N ILE A 211 -18.13 31.34 -9.79
CA ILE A 211 -17.42 30.44 -8.87
C ILE A 211 -15.95 30.32 -9.28
N GLN A 212 -15.66 30.23 -10.58
CA GLN A 212 -14.28 30.10 -11.08
C GLN A 212 -13.42 31.34 -10.83
N GLN A 213 -14.00 32.55 -10.87
CA GLN A 213 -13.27 33.78 -10.55
C GLN A 213 -12.98 33.93 -9.05
N GLN A 214 -13.89 33.51 -8.16
CA GLN A 214 -13.64 33.55 -6.71
C GLN A 214 -12.55 32.57 -6.25
N PHE A 215 -12.36 31.45 -6.94
CA PHE A 215 -11.29 30.48 -6.61
C PHE A 215 -9.91 30.87 -7.17
N GLN A 216 -9.81 31.81 -8.12
CA GLN A 216 -8.53 32.24 -8.70
C GLN A 216 -7.84 33.35 -7.89
N GLU A 217 -8.56 34.08 -7.03
CA GLU A 217 -7.94 35.08 -6.17
C GLU A 217 -7.40 34.45 -4.87
N LYS A 218 -6.07 34.24 -4.87
CA LYS A 218 -5.19 34.18 -3.69
C LYS A 218 -4.95 32.82 -3.00
N GLU A 219 -4.76 31.74 -3.75
CA GLU A 219 -4.16 30.52 -3.18
C GLU A 219 -2.64 30.70 -3.01
N LYS A 220 -2.19 31.23 -1.87
CA LYS A 220 -0.77 31.19 -1.50
C LYS A 220 -0.30 29.72 -1.46
N LEU A 221 0.82 29.42 -2.12
CA LEU A 221 1.54 28.16 -1.93
C LEU A 221 1.87 28.02 -0.43
N LEU A 222 1.61 26.87 0.20
CA LEU A 222 2.10 26.63 1.57
C LEU A 222 3.43 25.89 1.49
N LYS A 223 4.39 26.28 2.32
CA LYS A 223 5.67 25.59 2.54
C LYS A 223 5.64 24.87 3.88
N LEU A 224 6.37 23.76 3.97
CA LEU A 224 6.67 23.10 5.24
C LEU A 224 7.44 24.10 6.13
N ALA A 225 6.91 24.36 7.32
CA ALA A 225 7.51 25.28 8.28
C ALA A 225 8.47 24.52 9.20
N GLY A 226 9.62 25.11 9.50
CA GLY A 226 10.60 24.58 10.46
C GLY A 226 11.98 24.22 9.87
N GLU A 227 12.92 23.88 10.75
CA GLU A 227 14.30 23.51 10.36
C GLU A 227 14.38 22.02 9.95
N LYS A 228 14.89 21.74 8.74
CA LYS A 228 15.14 20.39 8.22
C LYS A 228 16.13 19.66 9.13
N ARG A 229 15.69 18.58 9.78
CA ARG A 229 16.49 17.88 10.81
C ARG A 229 17.53 16.89 10.27
N CYS A 230 17.51 16.48 9.00
CA CYS A 230 18.50 15.59 8.36
C CYS A 230 18.50 15.69 6.82
N ASP A 231 19.67 15.50 6.17
CA ASP A 231 19.82 15.30 4.73
C ASP A 231 19.85 13.80 4.39
N ALA A 232 18.83 13.29 3.72
CA ALA A 232 18.91 12.03 2.99
C ALA A 232 18.29 12.28 1.63
N ASP A 233 19.07 12.20 0.56
CA ASP A 233 18.60 12.38 -0.81
C ASP A 233 18.16 11.01 -1.37
N THR A 234 16.88 10.89 -1.67
CA THR A 234 16.29 9.79 -2.45
C THR A 234 15.45 10.41 -3.57
N LEU A 235 15.16 9.66 -4.64
CA LEU A 235 14.44 10.15 -5.82
C LEU A 235 13.04 10.70 -5.49
N ALA A 236 12.42 10.26 -4.38
CA ALA A 236 11.18 10.82 -3.83
C ALA A 236 11.33 12.22 -3.22
N ASN A 237 12.55 12.73 -3.05
CA ASN A 237 12.86 14.09 -2.57
C ASN A 237 13.08 15.08 -3.71
N ASN A 238 12.60 14.78 -4.92
CA ASN A 238 12.51 15.81 -5.94
C ASN A 238 11.58 16.91 -5.43
N LYS A 239 12.18 18.06 -5.10
CA LYS A 239 11.53 19.23 -4.50
C LYS A 239 10.20 19.56 -5.19
N LEU A 240 10.12 19.46 -6.52
CA LEU A 240 8.90 19.78 -7.28
C LEU A 240 7.75 18.77 -7.08
N ILE A 241 8.04 17.50 -6.79
CA ILE A 241 7.05 16.43 -6.61
C ILE A 241 6.55 16.36 -5.16
N VAL A 242 7.42 16.66 -4.20
CA VAL A 242 7.09 16.74 -2.77
C VAL A 242 6.36 18.05 -2.46
N GLU A 243 6.89 19.18 -2.93
CA GLU A 243 6.36 20.51 -2.64
C GLU A 243 4.96 20.73 -3.26
N ASP A 244 4.64 20.06 -4.37
CA ASP A 244 3.34 20.23 -5.03
C ASP A 244 2.26 19.28 -4.48
N THR A 245 2.52 17.97 -4.38
CA THR A 245 1.47 17.02 -3.97
C THR A 245 1.40 16.80 -2.46
N VAL A 246 2.54 16.77 -1.78
CA VAL A 246 2.57 16.44 -0.36
C VAL A 246 2.15 17.65 0.48
N ASN A 247 2.49 18.86 0.05
CA ASN A 247 1.94 20.08 0.67
C ASN A 247 0.43 20.20 0.50
N ARG A 248 -0.18 19.75 -0.61
CA ARG A 248 -1.65 19.74 -0.77
C ARG A 248 -2.35 18.73 0.14
N ILE A 249 -1.76 17.54 0.31
CA ILE A 249 -2.27 16.51 1.21
C ILE A 249 -2.14 16.97 2.67
N ILE A 250 -0.95 17.44 3.07
CA ILE A 250 -0.64 17.79 4.47
C ILE A 250 -1.26 19.14 4.86
N SER A 251 -1.57 20.02 3.90
CA SER A 251 -2.40 21.20 4.15
C SER A 251 -3.89 20.89 4.31
N GLY A 252 -4.28 19.61 4.16
CA GLY A 252 -5.69 19.21 4.18
C GLY A 252 -6.51 19.79 3.03
N ARG A 253 -5.86 20.30 1.97
CA ARG A 253 -6.53 20.77 0.75
C ARG A 253 -7.05 19.60 -0.08
N GLU A 254 -6.28 18.51 -0.11
CA GLU A 254 -6.62 17.28 -0.81
C GLU A 254 -6.65 16.10 0.17
N CYS A 255 -7.58 15.17 -0.06
CA CYS A 255 -7.69 13.94 0.71
C CYS A 255 -7.05 12.79 -0.06
N ILE A 256 -6.54 11.80 0.67
CA ILE A 256 -6.02 10.56 0.11
C ILE A 256 -7.15 9.55 0.07
N TYR A 257 -7.30 8.91 -1.08
CA TYR A 257 -8.26 7.84 -1.29
C TYR A 257 -7.53 6.54 -1.56
N GLY A 258 -8.06 5.43 -1.06
CA GLY A 258 -7.48 4.12 -1.30
C GLY A 258 -8.28 3.00 -0.65
N GLY A 259 -7.73 1.80 -0.64
CA GLY A 259 -8.38 0.62 -0.07
C GLY A 259 -8.61 -0.46 -1.13
N GLU A 260 -8.29 -1.69 -0.75
CA GLU A 260 -8.46 -2.89 -1.57
C GLU A 260 -9.71 -3.66 -1.16
N GLY A 261 -10.32 -4.35 -2.13
CA GLY A 261 -11.56 -5.09 -1.89
C GLY A 261 -12.78 -4.19 -1.72
N TRP A 262 -13.72 -4.65 -0.89
CA TRP A 262 -15.05 -4.06 -0.66
C TRP A 262 -14.97 -2.64 -0.07
N TRP A 263 -14.17 -2.45 0.98
CA TRP A 263 -14.06 -1.15 1.66
C TRP A 263 -13.03 -0.24 1.00
N LYS A 264 -13.42 1.03 0.83
CA LYS A 264 -12.55 2.15 0.46
C LYS A 264 -12.44 3.10 1.64
N TYR A 265 -11.38 3.90 1.63
CA TYR A 265 -11.03 4.84 2.68
C TYR A 265 -10.74 6.20 2.09
N GLU A 266 -11.13 7.23 2.82
CA GLU A 266 -10.86 8.62 2.54
C GLU A 266 -10.19 9.22 3.78
N PHE A 267 -8.98 9.75 3.60
CA PHE A 267 -8.20 10.38 4.66
C PHE A 267 -7.91 11.82 4.29
N CYS A 268 -8.46 12.76 5.06
CA CYS A 268 -8.19 14.17 4.94
C CYS A 268 -7.35 14.63 6.13
N TYR A 269 -6.07 14.95 5.90
CA TYR A 269 -5.15 15.32 6.97
C TYR A 269 -5.67 16.53 7.77
N GLY A 270 -5.69 16.40 9.10
CA GLY A 270 -6.17 17.44 10.01
C GLY A 270 -7.69 17.65 9.97
N LYS A 271 -8.45 16.81 9.27
CA LYS A 271 -9.91 16.93 9.12
C LYS A 271 -10.63 15.67 9.58
N SER A 272 -10.63 14.62 8.77
CA SER A 272 -11.48 13.44 9.00
C SER A 272 -10.95 12.19 8.32
N VAL A 273 -11.42 11.04 8.81
CA VAL A 273 -11.22 9.73 8.20
C VAL A 273 -12.57 9.08 7.97
N LEU A 274 -12.86 8.70 6.74
CA LEU A 274 -14.07 7.98 6.36
C LEU A 274 -13.73 6.61 5.78
N GLN A 275 -14.61 5.66 6.06
CA GLN A 275 -14.70 4.39 5.38
C GLN A 275 -15.96 4.41 4.51
N TYR A 276 -15.87 3.96 3.26
CA TYR A 276 -17.03 3.92 2.38
C TYR A 276 -16.99 2.74 1.42
N HIS A 277 -18.17 2.34 0.95
CA HIS A 277 -18.36 1.37 -0.13
C HIS A 277 -19.29 1.98 -1.18
N ILE A 278 -19.04 1.68 -2.45
CA ILE A 278 -19.91 2.09 -3.57
C ILE A 278 -20.41 0.82 -4.22
N GLU A 279 -21.71 0.59 -4.13
CA GLU A 279 -22.40 -0.53 -4.75
C GLU A 279 -22.41 -0.38 -6.29
N PRO A 280 -22.62 -1.46 -7.06
CA PRO A 280 -22.63 -1.39 -8.53
C PRO A 280 -23.68 -0.43 -9.13
N ASN A 281 -24.74 -0.14 -8.38
CA ASN A 281 -25.79 0.81 -8.76
C ASN A 281 -25.41 2.28 -8.48
N GLY A 282 -24.27 2.52 -7.83
CA GLY A 282 -23.77 3.85 -7.46
C GLY A 282 -24.11 4.28 -6.02
N ASP A 283 -24.82 3.47 -5.24
CA ASP A 283 -25.16 3.82 -3.86
C ASP A 283 -23.91 3.80 -2.98
N ARG A 284 -23.66 4.92 -2.28
CA ARG A 284 -22.52 5.07 -1.38
C ARG A 284 -22.95 4.88 0.07
N THR A 285 -22.38 3.89 0.74
CA THR A 285 -22.47 3.74 2.20
C THR A 285 -21.21 4.32 2.82
N GLU A 286 -21.35 5.21 3.79
CA GLU A 286 -20.24 5.90 4.45
C GLU A 286 -20.31 5.71 5.96
N ILE A 287 -19.14 5.58 6.59
CA ILE A 287 -18.95 5.49 8.03
C ILE A 287 -17.82 6.44 8.40
N LEU A 288 -18.11 7.42 9.24
CA LEU A 288 -17.10 8.32 9.80
C LEU A 288 -16.32 7.59 10.89
N LEU A 289 -15.01 7.40 10.69
CA LEU A 289 -14.16 6.76 11.70
C LEU A 289 -13.65 7.76 12.74
N GLY A 290 -13.48 9.03 12.36
CA GLY A 290 -13.13 10.10 13.28
C GLY A 290 -12.82 11.44 12.60
N THR A 291 -12.74 12.46 13.43
CA THR A 291 -12.38 13.85 13.13
C THR A 291 -11.17 14.26 13.96
N PHE A 292 -10.33 15.11 13.40
CA PHE A 292 -9.13 15.58 14.07
C PHE A 292 -9.43 16.72 15.04
N ASP A 293 -8.83 16.68 16.22
CA ASP A 293 -8.88 17.75 17.21
C ASP A 293 -7.50 17.86 17.87
N GLU A 294 -6.79 18.95 17.59
CA GLU A 294 -5.40 19.14 18.02
C GLU A 294 -5.23 19.02 19.54
N LYS A 295 -6.19 19.54 20.32
CA LYS A 295 -6.11 19.53 21.79
C LYS A 295 -6.25 18.12 22.33
N ILE A 296 -7.22 17.37 21.78
CA ILE A 296 -7.46 15.97 22.15
C ILE A 296 -6.25 15.12 21.76
N HIS A 297 -5.70 15.33 20.56
CA HIS A 297 -4.51 14.62 20.09
C HIS A 297 -3.29 14.87 20.98
N LYS A 298 -3.00 16.13 21.33
CA LYS A 298 -1.87 16.46 22.23
C LYS A 298 -1.99 15.77 23.59
N ALA A 299 -3.18 15.85 24.21
CA ALA A 299 -3.44 15.17 25.47
C ALA A 299 -3.27 13.65 25.36
N TRP A 300 -3.75 13.05 24.26
CA TRP A 300 -3.55 11.63 23.98
C TRP A 300 -2.06 11.28 23.84
N VAL A 301 -1.23 12.11 23.19
CA VAL A 301 0.22 11.85 23.14
C VAL A 301 0.86 11.93 24.53
N ASP A 302 0.47 12.91 25.34
CA ASP A 302 1.04 13.12 26.69
C ASP A 302 0.79 11.94 27.64
N GLU A 303 -0.34 11.25 27.51
CA GLU A 303 -0.66 10.05 28.30
C GLU A 303 0.32 8.88 28.09
N ASP A 304 0.90 8.74 26.90
CA ASP A 304 1.87 7.68 26.59
C ASP A 304 2.90 8.17 25.56
N LYS A 305 3.74 9.12 25.99
CA LYS A 305 4.78 9.70 25.13
C LYS A 305 5.70 8.66 24.53
N ALA A 306 5.99 7.56 25.24
CA ALA A 306 6.88 6.52 24.76
C ALA A 306 6.34 5.85 23.49
N HIS A 307 5.02 5.60 23.42
CA HIS A 307 4.42 4.91 22.28
C HIS A 307 3.83 5.85 21.22
N ARG A 308 3.31 7.01 21.63
CA ARG A 308 2.49 7.90 20.78
C ARG A 308 3.27 9.07 20.14
N SER A 309 4.47 9.38 20.65
CA SER A 309 5.34 10.39 20.03
C SER A 309 5.96 9.90 18.69
N PRO A 310 6.45 10.83 17.84
CA PRO A 310 7.12 10.49 16.58
C PRO A 310 8.24 9.46 16.74
N LYS A 311 8.20 8.41 15.92
CA LYS A 311 9.20 7.34 15.95
C LYS A 311 10.41 7.73 15.12
N LYS A 312 11.59 7.59 15.71
CA LYS A 312 12.86 7.91 15.09
C LYS A 312 13.68 6.66 14.83
N TYR A 313 14.31 6.60 13.66
CA TYR A 313 15.32 5.62 13.29
C TYR A 313 16.49 6.37 12.67
N ASN A 314 17.72 6.10 13.10
CA ASN A 314 18.91 6.84 12.68
C ASN A 314 18.74 8.38 12.74
N ASN A 315 18.12 8.86 13.82
CA ASN A 315 17.80 10.28 14.04
C ASN A 315 16.78 10.92 13.06
N GLN A 316 16.21 10.14 12.15
CA GLN A 316 15.15 10.56 11.22
C GLN A 316 13.79 10.11 11.71
N VAL A 317 12.78 10.95 11.57
CA VAL A 317 11.40 10.58 11.89
C VAL A 317 10.88 9.66 10.78
N THR A 318 10.55 8.42 11.13
CA THR A 318 10.06 7.40 10.19
C THR A 318 8.56 7.18 10.28
N GLN A 319 7.96 7.55 11.41
CA GLN A 319 6.51 7.41 11.62
C GLN A 319 5.99 8.47 12.59
N ILE A 320 4.80 8.99 12.29
CA ILE A 320 3.95 9.73 13.24
C ILE A 320 2.61 9.04 13.37
N SER A 321 1.92 9.34 14.48
CA SER A 321 0.60 8.81 14.79
C SER A 321 -0.31 9.95 15.18
N HIS A 322 -1.49 10.04 14.60
CA HIS A 322 -2.52 11.04 14.90
C HIS A 322 -3.80 10.38 15.38
N LEU A 323 -4.40 10.89 16.44
CA LEU A 323 -5.69 10.42 16.92
C LEU A 323 -6.84 11.24 16.30
N TYR A 324 -7.80 10.53 15.71
CA TYR A 324 -9.07 11.08 15.23
C TYR A 324 -10.20 10.47 16.06
N THR A 325 -11.11 11.31 16.55
CA THR A 325 -12.19 10.93 17.48
C THR A 325 -13.54 11.46 17.01
N LYS A 326 -14.62 11.22 17.76
CA LYS A 326 -15.97 11.70 17.40
C LYS A 326 -16.45 11.17 16.03
N GLY A 327 -16.10 9.92 15.70
CA GLY A 327 -16.67 9.22 14.55
C GLY A 327 -18.12 8.84 14.78
N ASP A 328 -18.74 8.13 13.84
CA ASP A 328 -20.13 7.68 13.99
C ASP A 328 -20.30 6.78 15.22
N VAL A 329 -21.50 6.77 15.79
CA VAL A 329 -21.81 5.94 16.96
C VAL A 329 -21.76 4.46 16.56
N CYS A 330 -20.91 3.72 17.26
CA CYS A 330 -20.85 2.27 17.23
C CYS A 330 -22.00 1.71 18.07
N HIS A 331 -22.93 0.99 17.46
CA HIS A 331 -24.15 0.53 18.13
C HIS A 331 -23.85 -0.52 19.21
N GLU A 332 -22.82 -1.32 19.00
CA GLU A 332 -22.40 -2.42 19.86
C GLU A 332 -21.82 -1.94 21.19
N LEU A 333 -21.13 -0.80 21.17
CA LEU A 333 -20.51 -0.18 22.35
C LEU A 333 -21.27 1.04 22.85
N ASN A 334 -22.25 1.53 22.08
CA ASN A 334 -22.91 2.82 22.28
C ASN A 334 -21.90 3.96 22.51
N ALA A 335 -20.83 3.96 21.72
CA ALA A 335 -19.70 4.89 21.82
C ALA A 335 -19.26 5.35 20.42
N HIS A 336 -18.68 6.55 20.33
CA HIS A 336 -18.16 7.05 19.05
C HIS A 336 -16.94 6.25 18.60
N ARG A 337 -16.87 5.97 17.29
CA ARG A 337 -15.67 5.40 16.65
C ARG A 337 -14.47 6.34 16.81
N SER A 338 -13.28 5.75 16.81
CA SER A 338 -12.01 6.47 16.81
C SER A 338 -10.97 5.74 15.97
N VAL A 339 -10.05 6.49 15.36
CA VAL A 339 -8.97 5.92 14.54
C VAL A 339 -7.63 6.56 14.85
N GLU A 340 -6.61 5.72 15.04
CA GLU A 340 -5.20 6.14 15.04
C GLU A 340 -4.67 6.07 13.61
N VAL A 341 -4.32 7.22 13.04
CA VAL A 341 -3.70 7.30 11.71
C VAL A 341 -2.19 7.29 11.83
N ARG A 342 -1.53 6.32 11.20
CA ARG A 342 -0.07 6.17 11.16
C ARG A 342 0.45 6.53 9.78
N LEU A 343 1.19 7.64 9.69
CA LEU A 343 1.92 8.00 8.47
C LEU A 343 3.36 7.49 8.58
N ARG A 344 3.79 6.65 7.63
CA ARG A 344 5.12 6.02 7.64
C ARG A 344 5.91 6.34 6.39
N CYS A 345 7.11 6.85 6.59
CA CYS A 345 8.14 6.95 5.55
C CYS A 345 8.65 5.55 5.21
N LYS A 346 8.32 5.07 4.01
CA LYS A 346 8.77 3.78 3.50
C LYS A 346 8.65 3.75 1.98
N THR A 347 9.75 3.56 1.27
CA THR A 347 10.06 2.31 0.57
C THR A 347 8.93 1.55 -0.13
N ALA A 348 7.97 2.16 -0.84
CA ALA A 348 6.93 1.37 -1.49
C ALA A 348 7.54 0.54 -2.65
N GLU A 349 7.27 -0.77 -2.67
CA GLU A 349 7.69 -1.65 -3.76
C GLU A 349 6.86 -1.31 -5.01
N GLY A 350 7.54 -1.09 -6.16
CA GLY A 350 6.88 -0.83 -7.45
C GLY A 350 6.74 0.65 -7.84
N SER A 351 6.78 1.60 -6.90
CA SER A 351 6.89 3.04 -7.23
C SER A 351 7.22 3.91 -6.01
N PRO A 352 8.18 4.86 -6.11
CA PRO A 352 8.43 5.85 -5.05
C PRO A 352 7.25 6.81 -4.83
N LEU A 353 6.26 6.82 -5.74
CA LEU A 353 5.10 7.72 -5.70
C LEU A 353 3.82 7.05 -5.20
N ALA A 354 3.81 5.72 -5.02
CA ALA A 354 2.63 5.01 -4.56
C ALA A 354 2.38 5.25 -3.05
N ILE A 355 1.12 5.25 -2.66
CA ILE A 355 0.68 5.28 -1.26
C ILE A 355 -0.02 3.96 -0.97
N SER A 356 0.52 3.18 -0.05
CA SER A 356 -0.11 1.96 0.46
C SER A 356 -1.02 2.31 1.64
N LEU A 357 -2.27 1.87 1.64
CA LEU A 357 -3.24 2.07 2.72
C LEU A 357 -3.69 0.73 3.29
N SER A 358 -3.66 0.61 4.62
CA SER A 358 -4.18 -0.56 5.34
C SER A 358 -4.95 -0.12 6.59
N LEU A 359 -6.12 -0.71 6.81
CA LEU A 359 -6.95 -0.47 7.99
C LEU A 359 -7.02 -1.75 8.83
N ALA A 360 -6.79 -1.62 10.13
CA ALA A 360 -6.98 -2.70 11.09
C ALA A 360 -7.95 -2.27 12.20
N GLU A 361 -8.79 -3.18 12.67
CA GLU A 361 -9.68 -2.97 13.82
C GLU A 361 -9.18 -3.84 15.00
N PRO A 362 -8.16 -3.41 15.75
CA PRO A 362 -7.62 -4.20 16.86
C PRO A 362 -8.61 -4.36 18.03
N LYS A 363 -9.55 -3.42 18.17
CA LYS A 363 -10.65 -3.48 19.15
C LYS A 363 -11.90 -2.97 18.47
N LEU A 364 -13.05 -3.47 18.90
CA LEU A 364 -14.34 -3.08 18.34
C LEU A 364 -14.49 -1.56 18.31
N CYS A 365 -14.75 -1.02 17.12
CA CYS A 365 -14.92 0.40 16.83
C CYS A 365 -13.72 1.31 17.14
N GLN A 366 -12.52 0.72 17.30
CA GLN A 366 -11.25 1.42 17.37
C GLN A 366 -10.34 0.93 16.26
N TYR A 367 -9.93 1.83 15.38
CA TYR A 367 -9.23 1.49 14.16
C TYR A 367 -7.78 2.01 14.16
N ILE A 368 -6.93 1.38 13.35
CA ILE A 368 -5.61 1.86 13.01
C ILE A 368 -5.52 1.93 11.49
N LEU A 369 -5.43 3.14 10.95
CA LEU A 369 -5.20 3.38 9.52
C LEU A 369 -3.71 3.62 9.31
N THR A 370 -3.02 2.71 8.63
CA THR A 370 -1.60 2.85 8.31
C THR A 370 -1.42 3.22 6.85
N MET A 371 -0.69 4.31 6.61
CA MET A 371 -0.36 4.83 5.29
C MET A 371 1.15 4.83 5.12
N GLU A 372 1.64 4.12 4.11
CA GLU A 372 3.08 3.96 3.86
C GLU A 372 3.42 4.54 2.48
N SER A 373 4.39 5.45 2.43
CA SER A 373 4.89 6.03 1.18
C SER A 373 6.25 6.70 1.40
N GLU A 374 7.12 6.71 0.38
CA GLU A 374 8.34 7.53 0.40
C GLU A 374 8.02 9.03 0.45
N ARG A 375 6.83 9.42 -0.02
CA ARG A 375 6.39 10.82 -0.05
C ARG A 375 6.26 11.44 1.34
N PHE A 376 6.14 10.63 2.39
CA PHE A 376 6.10 11.11 3.76
C PHE A 376 7.50 11.37 4.34
N CYS A 377 8.57 10.86 3.73
CA CYS A 377 9.91 10.92 4.32
C CYS A 377 10.41 12.34 4.62
N GLU A 378 10.31 13.25 3.66
CA GLU A 378 10.70 14.65 3.85
C GLU A 378 9.76 15.40 4.82
N PRO A 379 8.42 15.43 4.63
CA PRO A 379 7.52 16.16 5.52
C PRO A 379 7.58 15.71 6.98
N LEU A 380 7.79 14.41 7.23
CA LEU A 380 7.89 13.89 8.59
C LEU A 380 9.10 14.46 9.35
N GLN A 381 10.11 15.01 8.67
CA GLN A 381 11.23 15.66 9.36
C GLN A 381 10.88 17.03 9.96
N TYR A 382 9.76 17.62 9.54
CA TYR A 382 9.27 18.94 10.01
C TYR A 382 8.27 18.84 11.18
N VAL A 383 8.05 17.63 11.71
CA VAL A 383 7.07 17.43 12.79
C VAL A 383 7.58 17.96 14.13
N ASP A 384 6.65 18.46 14.94
CA ASP A 384 6.88 18.77 16.34
C ASP A 384 6.92 17.52 17.24
N GLU A 385 7.02 17.70 18.56
CA GLU A 385 7.05 16.59 19.52
C GLU A 385 5.73 15.79 19.59
N TYR A 386 4.63 16.37 19.12
CA TYR A 386 3.30 15.74 19.05
C TYR A 386 3.03 15.11 17.67
N GLY A 387 3.99 15.19 16.74
CA GLY A 387 3.84 14.67 15.39
C GLY A 387 3.03 15.58 14.46
N LEU A 388 2.83 16.85 14.82
CA LEU A 388 2.12 17.82 13.99
C LEU A 388 3.09 18.47 12.99
N ILE A 389 2.66 18.56 11.73
CA ILE A 389 3.41 19.21 10.66
C ILE A 389 2.96 20.67 10.56
N ALA A 390 3.88 21.60 10.76
CA ALA A 390 3.61 23.03 10.62
C ALA A 390 3.70 23.45 9.15
N LEU A 391 2.79 24.34 8.73
CA LEU A 391 2.76 24.90 7.38
C LEU A 391 2.78 26.43 7.45
N GLU A 392 3.63 27.05 6.64
CA GLU A 392 3.77 28.50 6.50
C GLU A 392 3.31 28.95 5.10
N ALA A 393 2.81 30.17 4.99
CA ALA A 393 2.46 30.74 3.70
C ALA A 393 3.74 31.16 2.94
N HIS A 394 3.86 30.79 1.67
CA HIS A 394 4.93 31.26 0.80
C HIS A 394 4.84 32.78 0.64
N ASP A 395 5.87 33.50 1.08
CA ASP A 395 6.02 34.93 0.85
C ASP A 395 7.08 35.15 -0.24
N ASP A 396 6.65 35.62 -1.41
CA ASP A 396 7.52 35.91 -2.58
C ASP A 396 8.38 37.18 -2.40
N SER A 397 8.45 37.73 -1.20
CA SER A 397 9.06 39.02 -0.89
C SER A 397 10.56 38.96 -0.54
N ALA A 398 11.18 37.77 -0.48
CA ALA A 398 12.58 37.60 -0.07
C ALA A 398 13.57 37.38 -1.24
N GLY A 399 13.27 37.92 -2.43
CA GLY A 399 14.10 37.79 -3.64
C GLY A 399 14.55 39.10 -4.29
N GLN A 400 14.34 40.25 -3.64
CA GLN A 400 14.77 41.54 -4.21
C GLN A 400 16.15 41.93 -3.66
N ILE A 401 17.18 41.47 -4.36
CA ILE A 401 18.56 41.95 -4.20
C ILE A 401 18.56 43.46 -4.51
N PRO A 402 19.09 44.35 -3.65
CA PRO A 402 19.26 45.75 -4.00
C PRO A 402 20.19 45.85 -5.21
N GLY A 403 19.71 46.47 -6.29
CA GLY A 403 20.52 46.73 -7.49
C GLY A 403 21.77 47.56 -7.14
N PRO A 404 22.86 47.42 -7.91
CA PRO A 404 24.10 48.13 -7.64
C PRO A 404 23.92 49.64 -7.80
N MET A 405 24.51 50.42 -6.89
CA MET A 405 24.67 51.88 -7.02
C MET A 405 25.60 52.25 -8.17
#